data_AF-A0A2E7PNT1-F1
#
_entry.id   AF-A0A2E7PNT1-F1
#
_cell.length_a   1.000
_cell.length_b   1.000
_cell.length_c   1.000
_cell.angle_alpha   90.00
_cell.angle_beta   90.00
_cell.angle_gamma   90.00
#
_symmetry.space_group_name_H-M   'P 1'
#
loop_
_entity.id
_entity.type
_entity.pdbx_description
1 polymer ?
#
loop_
_entity_poly.entity_id
_entity_poly.type
_entity_poly.pdbx_seq_one_letter_code
_entity_poly.pdbx_strand_id
1 'polypeptide(L)'
;MPNPKNVSVIVTGLVRDPDLFTRTLESLTSMAEVQQIILSTWDTEASENVTLLAEFQHRYGLKVVAVPEPDKWSGNLLSQMKSLYVGLNQVDTDSYVLKTRTDVFIEPDALRHQFDNDLSLSPPANFGSVCHPFGEKVCIWGVEATSPFYIHDLFFFGRRADVSKLVNMDIRYDVLYQMSKEKIHIRRFLHSFLHEFPLFEKFLHIEHVMGNTDKFPVEYRYAVLEKLLEDETYILLMALYYRVAGTYFTNDWGVEDVFSWRDVPDQIEFKPGMTLTELLLSHRNYLALMLRGDGLFDAMNNLSFGICPVGERFVDALRKLDELDDIRAADHLVDFGSFIDRALSYGDQALAVVRSTYAQQDTLAD
;
A
#
# COMPACT_ATOMS: atom_id res chain seq x y z
N MET A 1 29.25 15.25 0.20
CA MET A 1 27.94 15.06 -0.46
C MET A 1 27.71 13.57 -0.53
N PRO A 2 26.52 13.06 -0.16
CA PRO A 2 26.19 11.66 -0.40
C PRO A 2 26.34 11.36 -1.90
N ASN A 3 26.80 10.15 -2.25
CA ASN A 3 26.83 9.75 -3.65
C ASN A 3 25.40 9.71 -4.19
N PRO A 4 25.14 10.23 -5.40
CA PRO A 4 23.81 10.17 -6.00
C PRO A 4 23.36 8.70 -6.08
N LYS A 5 22.10 8.43 -5.74
CA LYS A 5 21.53 7.08 -5.81
C LYS A 5 21.56 6.61 -7.27
N ASN A 6 22.11 5.42 -7.50
CA ASN A 6 21.97 4.74 -8.79
C ASN A 6 20.55 4.18 -8.88
N VAL A 7 19.71 4.73 -9.75
CA VAL A 7 18.31 4.34 -9.91
C VAL A 7 18.11 3.51 -11.16
N SER A 8 17.49 2.35 -11.01
CA SER A 8 16.94 1.55 -12.10
C SER A 8 15.42 1.62 -12.08
N VAL A 9 14.80 1.89 -13.21
CA VAL A 9 13.34 1.97 -13.32
C VAL A 9 12.81 0.68 -13.90
N ILE A 10 11.86 0.04 -13.21
CA ILE A 10 11.12 -1.13 -13.69
C ILE A 10 9.70 -0.68 -13.99
N VAL A 11 9.37 -0.63 -15.27
CA VAL A 11 8.02 -0.38 -15.76
C VAL A 11 7.34 -1.73 -15.98
N THR A 12 6.19 -1.93 -15.37
CA THR A 12 5.39 -3.17 -15.50
C THR A 12 4.09 -2.90 -16.25
N GLY A 13 3.66 -3.82 -17.11
CA GLY A 13 2.33 -3.77 -17.75
C GLY A 13 2.37 -3.72 -19.27
N LEU A 14 1.26 -3.26 -19.85
CA LEU A 14 1.00 -3.17 -21.29
C LEU A 14 1.03 -1.71 -21.74
N VAL A 15 1.60 -1.43 -22.91
CA VAL A 15 1.66 -0.07 -23.46
C VAL A 15 0.34 0.27 -24.14
N ARG A 16 -0.67 0.61 -23.32
CA ARG A 16 -2.02 0.97 -23.80
C ARG A 16 -2.14 2.43 -24.24
N ASP A 17 -1.29 3.29 -23.69
CA ASP A 17 -1.20 4.71 -24.00
C ASP A 17 0.25 5.05 -24.36
N PRO A 18 0.63 4.93 -25.65
CA PRO A 18 1.98 5.21 -26.10
C PRO A 18 2.42 6.65 -25.85
N ASP A 19 1.50 7.62 -25.88
CA ASP A 19 1.82 9.03 -25.71
C ASP A 19 2.19 9.32 -24.25
N LEU A 20 1.39 8.81 -23.30
CA LEU A 20 1.70 8.90 -21.88
C LEU A 20 3.01 8.19 -21.56
N PHE A 21 3.21 6.98 -22.10
CA PHE A 21 4.44 6.23 -21.86
C PHE A 21 5.67 6.92 -22.45
N THR A 22 5.53 7.55 -23.63
CA THR A 22 6.58 8.38 -24.25
C THR A 22 6.97 9.53 -23.33
N ARG A 23 5.98 10.28 -22.81
CA ARG A 23 6.21 11.37 -21.84
C ARG A 23 6.93 10.86 -20.59
N THR A 24 6.56 9.68 -20.08
CA THR A 24 7.26 9.03 -18.95
C THR A 24 8.72 8.72 -19.29
N LEU A 25 9.01 8.14 -20.46
CA LEU A 25 10.38 7.84 -20.88
C LEU A 25 11.23 9.10 -21.08
N GLU A 26 10.68 10.16 -21.69
CA GLU A 26 11.36 11.46 -21.85
C GLU A 26 11.72 12.07 -20.49
N SER A 27 10.78 12.04 -19.53
CA SER A 27 11.02 12.51 -18.16
C SER A 27 12.15 11.72 -17.50
N LEU A 28 12.06 10.39 -17.48
CA LEU A 28 13.02 9.52 -16.80
C LEU A 28 14.43 9.58 -17.40
N THR A 29 14.53 9.60 -18.74
CA THR A 29 15.84 9.67 -19.42
C THR A 29 16.53 11.03 -19.27
N SER A 30 15.79 12.08 -18.86
CA SER A 30 16.36 13.39 -18.56
C SER A 30 17.00 13.48 -17.16
N MET A 31 16.80 12.46 -16.31
CA MET A 31 17.30 12.43 -14.93
C MET A 31 18.67 11.75 -14.84
N ALA A 32 19.64 12.40 -14.21
CA ALA A 32 21.02 11.91 -14.15
C ALA A 32 21.17 10.66 -13.23
N GLU A 33 20.26 10.50 -12.28
CA GLU A 33 20.21 9.39 -11.32
C GLU A 33 19.75 8.09 -11.99
N VAL A 34 18.93 8.19 -13.05
CA VAL A 34 18.34 7.05 -13.76
C VAL A 34 19.38 6.43 -14.71
N GLN A 35 19.87 5.24 -14.36
CA GLN A 35 20.89 4.53 -15.14
C GLN A 35 20.30 3.58 -16.19
N GLN A 36 19.12 3.03 -15.91
CA GLN A 36 18.45 2.12 -16.83
C GLN A 36 16.94 2.15 -16.63
N ILE A 37 16.22 1.90 -17.73
CA ILE A 37 14.77 1.74 -17.75
C ILE A 37 14.48 0.37 -18.36
N ILE A 38 13.73 -0.45 -17.64
CA ILE A 38 13.37 -1.80 -18.01
C ILE A 38 11.85 -1.88 -18.13
N LEU A 39 11.33 -2.22 -19.31
CA LEU A 39 9.95 -2.64 -19.48
C LEU A 39 9.88 -4.15 -19.28
N SER A 40 9.27 -4.58 -18.17
CA SER A 40 8.98 -6.00 -17.92
C SER A 40 7.53 -6.30 -18.32
N THR A 41 7.36 -7.03 -19.42
CA THR A 41 6.06 -7.24 -20.06
C THR A 41 5.86 -8.68 -20.55
N TRP A 42 4.81 -8.94 -21.32
CA TRP A 42 4.45 -10.27 -21.83
C TRP A 42 4.98 -10.52 -23.24
N ASP A 43 5.21 -11.78 -23.58
CA ASP A 43 5.61 -12.19 -24.94
C ASP A 43 4.62 -11.72 -26.01
N THR A 44 3.32 -11.79 -25.71
CA THR A 44 2.24 -11.32 -26.58
C THR A 44 2.38 -9.82 -26.85
N GLU A 45 2.46 -9.00 -25.80
CA GLU A 45 2.66 -7.56 -25.89
C GLU A 45 3.90 -7.19 -26.70
N ALA A 46 5.02 -7.87 -26.44
CA ALA A 46 6.28 -7.62 -27.14
C ALA A 46 6.21 -7.98 -28.63
N SER A 47 5.51 -9.07 -28.96
CA SER A 47 5.33 -9.51 -30.35
C SER A 47 4.36 -8.62 -31.13
N GLU A 48 3.27 -8.17 -30.49
CA GLU A 48 2.25 -7.34 -31.12
C GLU A 48 2.71 -5.89 -31.32
N ASN A 49 3.58 -5.38 -30.43
CA ASN A 49 4.07 -3.99 -30.44
C ASN A 49 5.55 -3.87 -30.86
N VAL A 50 6.09 -4.84 -31.60
CA VAL A 50 7.53 -4.94 -31.90
C VAL A 50 8.14 -3.64 -32.48
N THR A 51 7.44 -2.97 -33.40
CA THR A 51 7.93 -1.74 -34.03
C THR A 51 7.98 -0.58 -33.03
N LEU A 52 6.92 -0.41 -32.24
CA LEU A 52 6.82 0.64 -31.22
C LEU A 52 7.88 0.45 -30.14
N LEU A 53 8.03 -0.78 -29.66
CA LEU A 53 9.03 -1.09 -28.65
C LEU A 53 10.45 -0.90 -29.19
N ALA A 54 10.74 -1.32 -30.42
CA ALA A 54 12.04 -1.07 -31.05
C ALA A 54 12.36 0.43 -31.15
N GLU A 55 11.37 1.27 -31.43
CA GLU A 55 11.53 2.74 -31.39
C GLU A 55 11.90 3.21 -29.98
N PHE A 56 11.20 2.75 -28.94
CA PHE A 56 11.53 3.12 -27.55
C PHE A 56 12.91 2.62 -27.11
N GLN A 57 13.31 1.42 -27.54
CA GLN A 57 14.66 0.90 -27.29
C GLN A 57 15.72 1.80 -27.93
N HIS A 58 15.53 2.20 -29.19
CA HIS A 58 16.48 3.04 -29.91
C HIS A 58 16.54 4.48 -29.36
N ARG A 59 15.38 5.09 -29.08
CA ARG A 59 15.29 6.51 -28.68
C ARG A 59 15.62 6.73 -27.21
N TYR A 60 15.21 5.82 -26.33
CA TYR A 60 15.27 6.01 -24.87
C TYR A 60 16.20 5.02 -24.17
N GLY A 61 16.86 4.11 -24.91
CA GLY A 61 17.65 3.05 -24.29
C GLY A 61 16.81 2.08 -23.46
N LEU A 62 15.50 2.00 -23.72
CA LEU A 62 14.61 1.10 -23.00
C LEU A 62 15.09 -0.35 -23.17
N LYS A 63 15.17 -1.10 -22.08
CA LYS A 63 15.39 -2.55 -22.12
C LYS A 63 14.05 -3.27 -22.02
N VAL A 64 13.67 -4.03 -23.04
CA VAL A 64 12.43 -4.82 -23.02
C VAL A 64 12.74 -6.24 -22.56
N VAL A 65 11.99 -6.71 -21.56
CA VAL A 65 12.09 -8.05 -21.02
C VAL A 65 10.70 -8.67 -21.07
N ALA A 66 10.50 -9.54 -22.04
CA ALA A 66 9.25 -10.25 -22.25
C ALA A 66 9.34 -11.66 -21.64
N VAL A 67 8.25 -12.09 -21.00
CA VAL A 67 8.09 -13.47 -20.51
C VAL A 67 6.68 -13.98 -20.83
N PRO A 68 6.46 -15.30 -20.80
CA PRO A 68 5.12 -15.84 -20.96
C PRO A 68 4.18 -15.28 -19.90
N GLU A 69 3.00 -14.82 -20.29
CA GLU A 69 1.95 -14.45 -19.33
C GLU A 69 1.57 -15.69 -18.52
N PRO A 70 1.50 -15.60 -17.18
CA PRO A 70 1.06 -16.74 -16.38
C PRO A 70 -0.42 -17.05 -16.64
N ASP A 71 -0.82 -18.30 -16.43
CA ASP A 71 -2.24 -18.67 -16.46
C ASP A 71 -3.06 -17.79 -15.51
N LYS A 72 -4.30 -17.48 -15.89
CA LYS A 72 -5.17 -16.57 -15.12
C LYS A 72 -5.40 -17.09 -13.69
N TRP A 73 -4.71 -16.47 -12.74
CA TRP A 73 -4.95 -16.61 -11.31
C TRP A 73 -5.85 -15.47 -10.80
N SER A 74 -6.40 -15.59 -9.58
CA SER A 74 -7.12 -14.51 -8.89
C SER A 74 -6.41 -13.14 -9.04
N GLY A 75 -7.16 -12.15 -9.52
CA GLY A 75 -6.79 -10.72 -9.57
C GLY A 75 -5.53 -10.30 -10.34
N ASN A 76 -5.13 -11.00 -11.41
CA ASN A 76 -3.97 -10.64 -12.29
C ASN A 76 -2.62 -10.49 -11.55
N LEU A 77 -2.56 -11.01 -10.35
CA LEU A 77 -1.53 -10.71 -9.37
C LEU A 77 -0.27 -11.51 -9.57
N LEU A 78 -0.42 -12.79 -9.93
CA LEU A 78 0.72 -13.58 -10.38
C LEU A 78 1.41 -12.87 -11.54
N SER A 79 0.64 -12.24 -12.42
CA SER A 79 1.14 -11.40 -13.51
C SER A 79 1.86 -10.17 -12.96
N GLN A 80 1.27 -9.40 -12.03
CA GLN A 80 1.94 -8.24 -11.44
C GLN A 80 3.24 -8.58 -10.68
N MET A 81 3.26 -9.66 -9.91
CA MET A 81 4.43 -10.10 -9.15
C MET A 81 5.52 -10.68 -10.05
N LYS A 82 5.13 -11.49 -11.04
CA LYS A 82 6.07 -12.09 -12.01
C LYS A 82 6.74 -11.02 -12.85
N SER A 83 5.99 -10.02 -13.31
CA SER A 83 6.56 -8.89 -14.06
C SER A 83 7.60 -8.14 -13.22
N LEU A 84 7.29 -7.79 -11.95
CA LEU A 84 8.27 -7.15 -11.08
C LEU A 84 9.49 -8.04 -10.80
N TYR A 85 9.28 -9.34 -10.50
CA TYR A 85 10.36 -10.31 -10.26
C TYR A 85 11.34 -10.39 -11.43
N VAL A 86 10.80 -10.48 -12.65
CA VAL A 86 11.60 -10.55 -13.88
C VAL A 86 12.39 -9.27 -14.09
N GLY A 87 11.77 -8.10 -13.91
CA GLY A 87 12.44 -6.81 -13.96
C GLY A 87 13.58 -6.69 -12.94
N LEU A 88 13.34 -7.10 -11.69
CA LEU A 88 14.33 -7.06 -10.61
C LEU A 88 15.56 -7.91 -10.89
N ASN A 89 15.41 -9.03 -11.61
CA ASN A 89 16.52 -9.89 -12.03
C ASN A 89 17.41 -9.26 -13.11
N GLN A 90 17.03 -8.10 -13.66
CA GLN A 90 17.83 -7.35 -14.62
C GLN A 90 18.56 -6.16 -14.01
N VAL A 91 18.29 -5.86 -12.73
CA VAL A 91 18.85 -4.72 -12.00
C VAL A 91 20.04 -5.17 -11.17
N ASP A 92 21.04 -4.29 -11.01
CA ASP A 92 22.20 -4.54 -10.17
C ASP A 92 21.80 -4.68 -8.68
N THR A 93 22.62 -5.36 -7.88
CA THR A 93 22.30 -5.65 -6.47
C THR A 93 22.30 -4.42 -5.57
N ASP A 94 23.12 -3.42 -5.91
CA ASP A 94 23.33 -2.23 -5.08
C ASP A 94 22.52 -1.00 -5.54
N SER A 95 21.68 -1.16 -6.56
CA SER A 95 20.84 -0.07 -7.07
C SER A 95 19.59 0.16 -6.22
N TYR A 96 19.05 1.37 -6.35
CA TYR A 96 17.67 1.67 -6.02
C TYR A 96 16.77 1.33 -7.20
N VAL A 97 15.52 0.98 -6.89
CA VAL A 97 14.51 0.60 -7.87
C VAL A 97 13.31 1.50 -7.73
N LEU A 98 12.92 2.14 -8.83
CA LEU A 98 11.59 2.70 -9.02
C LEU A 98 10.75 1.66 -9.77
N LYS A 99 9.76 1.06 -9.11
CA LYS A 99 8.72 0.32 -9.81
C LYS A 99 7.64 1.31 -10.23
N THR A 100 7.18 1.23 -11.48
CA THR A 100 6.00 1.98 -11.96
C THR A 100 5.20 1.17 -13.01
N ARG A 101 4.15 1.76 -13.57
CA ARG A 101 3.33 1.20 -14.65
C ARG A 101 3.46 2.01 -15.93
N THR A 102 3.13 1.39 -17.06
CA THR A 102 3.10 2.03 -18.37
C THR A 102 2.04 3.13 -18.49
N ASP A 103 0.99 3.07 -17.69
CA ASP A 103 -0.14 4.00 -17.68
C ASP A 103 -0.07 5.05 -16.55
N VAL A 104 1.10 5.23 -15.94
CA VAL A 104 1.33 6.17 -14.85
C VAL A 104 2.46 7.13 -15.25
N PHE A 105 2.19 8.44 -15.17
CA PHE A 105 3.22 9.47 -15.27
C PHE A 105 3.48 10.06 -13.88
N ILE A 106 4.71 9.96 -13.38
CA ILE A 106 5.12 10.53 -12.08
C ILE A 106 5.81 11.86 -12.35
N GLU A 107 5.45 12.90 -11.59
CA GLU A 107 6.01 14.22 -11.78
C GLU A 107 7.53 14.24 -11.46
N PRO A 108 8.36 14.91 -12.28
CA PRO A 108 9.81 14.90 -12.10
C PRO A 108 10.27 15.40 -10.72
N ASP A 109 9.59 16.38 -10.14
CA ASP A 109 9.95 16.94 -8.84
C ASP A 109 9.68 15.95 -7.70
N ALA A 110 8.61 15.16 -7.81
CA ALA A 110 8.34 14.07 -6.86
C ALA A 110 9.43 12.98 -6.90
N LEU A 111 9.90 12.64 -8.11
CA LEU A 111 10.99 11.68 -8.29
C LEU A 111 12.31 12.20 -7.72
N ARG A 112 12.67 13.45 -8.01
CA ARG A 112 13.89 14.09 -7.46
C ARG A 112 13.86 14.11 -5.94
N HIS A 113 12.72 14.47 -5.36
CA HIS A 113 12.55 14.42 -3.91
C HIS A 113 12.89 13.03 -3.35
N GLN A 114 12.36 11.95 -3.94
CA GLN A 114 12.69 10.58 -3.49
C GLN A 114 14.15 10.17 -3.71
N PHE A 115 14.74 10.59 -4.81
CA PHE A 115 16.14 10.26 -5.11
C PHE A 115 17.07 10.92 -4.09
N ASP A 116 16.71 12.10 -3.57
CA ASP A 116 17.48 12.83 -2.57
C ASP A 116 17.11 12.46 -1.12
N ASN A 117 15.93 11.88 -0.87
CA ASN A 117 15.43 11.64 0.48
C ASN A 117 16.28 10.64 1.29
N ASP A 118 16.41 10.85 2.61
CA ASP A 118 17.03 9.87 3.51
C ASP A 118 16.01 8.77 3.85
N LEU A 119 16.29 7.55 3.39
CA LEU A 119 15.43 6.40 3.62
C LEU A 119 15.94 5.53 4.79
N SER A 120 16.84 6.04 5.62
CA SER A 120 17.31 5.30 6.79
C SER A 120 16.15 4.92 7.74
N LEU A 121 16.26 3.73 8.30
CA LEU A 121 15.29 3.27 9.31
C LEU A 121 15.63 3.90 10.66
N SER A 122 14.60 4.36 11.36
CA SER A 122 14.69 4.88 12.73
C SER A 122 13.71 4.13 13.65
N PRO A 123 13.93 2.81 13.88
CA PRO A 123 12.99 2.01 14.66
C PRO A 123 12.98 2.43 16.14
N PRO A 124 11.82 2.37 16.83
CA PRO A 124 11.74 2.58 18.28
C PRO A 124 12.58 1.56 19.09
N ALA A 125 12.88 1.88 20.35
CA ALA A 125 13.75 1.05 21.19
C ALA A 125 13.25 -0.41 21.37
N ASN A 126 11.93 -0.58 21.52
CA ASN A 126 11.28 -1.90 21.67
C ASN A 126 11.22 -2.71 20.37
N PHE A 127 11.76 -2.20 19.26
CA PHE A 127 12.00 -2.97 18.03
C PHE A 127 13.40 -3.60 18.00
N GLY A 128 14.23 -3.43 19.03
CA GLY A 128 15.63 -3.87 19.03
C GLY A 128 15.85 -5.38 18.80
N SER A 129 14.83 -6.21 19.06
CA SER A 129 14.85 -7.66 18.84
C SER A 129 14.18 -8.09 17.52
N VAL A 130 13.61 -7.16 16.75
CA VAL A 130 12.92 -7.43 15.49
C VAL A 130 13.94 -7.71 14.39
N CYS A 131 13.74 -8.80 13.66
CA CYS A 131 14.47 -9.02 12.40
C CYS A 131 13.91 -8.09 11.33
N HIS A 132 14.50 -6.90 11.17
CA HIS A 132 13.98 -5.87 10.27
C HIS A 132 13.81 -6.40 8.83
N PRO A 133 12.59 -6.40 8.27
CA PRO A 133 12.35 -6.91 6.94
C PRO A 133 13.01 -6.05 5.88
N PHE A 134 13.26 -4.76 6.11
CA PHE A 134 13.96 -3.88 5.17
C PHE A 134 15.27 -3.35 5.78
N GLY A 135 16.22 -2.97 4.92
CA GLY A 135 17.39 -2.19 5.31
C GLY A 135 17.13 -0.68 5.29
N GLU A 136 16.24 -0.24 4.42
CA GLU A 136 15.79 1.15 4.28
C GLU A 136 14.27 1.23 4.13
N LYS A 137 13.69 2.41 4.35
CA LYS A 137 12.28 2.68 4.06
C LYS A 137 12.00 2.46 2.57
N VAL A 138 10.83 1.90 2.28
CA VAL A 138 10.29 1.87 0.93
C VAL A 138 9.30 3.03 0.77
N CYS A 139 9.56 3.90 -0.19
CA CYS A 139 8.62 4.94 -0.56
C CYS A 139 7.47 4.36 -1.37
N ILE A 140 6.24 4.63 -0.95
CA ILE A 140 4.99 4.13 -1.51
C ILE A 140 4.09 5.32 -1.82
N TRP A 141 3.16 5.20 -2.77
CA TRP A 141 2.29 6.32 -3.15
C TRP A 141 1.10 6.57 -2.22
N GLY A 142 0.55 5.52 -1.61
CA GLY A 142 -0.68 5.68 -0.85
C GLY A 142 -0.94 4.50 0.06
N VAL A 143 -1.27 4.84 1.31
CA VAL A 143 -1.67 3.90 2.35
C VAL A 143 -3.14 4.11 2.68
N GLU A 144 -3.92 3.04 2.71
CA GLU A 144 -5.29 3.08 3.18
C GLU A 144 -5.33 3.28 4.70
N ALA A 145 -6.00 4.33 5.16
CA ALA A 145 -5.96 4.74 6.56
C ALA A 145 -6.62 3.75 7.53
N THR A 146 -7.49 2.85 7.09
CA THR A 146 -8.34 2.01 7.95
C THR A 146 -8.13 0.50 7.76
N SER A 147 -7.22 0.11 6.85
CA SER A 147 -6.99 -1.28 6.49
C SER A 147 -5.49 -1.55 6.48
N PRO A 148 -4.96 -2.26 7.51
CA PRO A 148 -3.54 -2.57 7.60
C PRO A 148 -2.99 -3.14 6.29
N PHE A 149 -1.87 -2.56 5.84
CA PHE A 149 -1.13 -2.94 4.63
C PHE A 149 -1.89 -2.86 3.31
N TYR A 150 -3.11 -2.29 3.28
CA TYR A 150 -3.70 -1.93 2.01
C TYR A 150 -2.96 -0.70 1.47
N ILE A 151 -1.95 -0.96 0.66
CA ILE A 151 -1.06 0.04 0.08
C ILE A 151 -1.15 -0.08 -1.43
N HIS A 152 -1.39 1.02 -2.13
CA HIS A 152 -1.61 0.96 -3.56
C HIS A 152 -0.29 0.73 -4.30
N ASP A 153 -0.28 -0.19 -5.28
CA ASP A 153 0.96 -0.63 -5.92
C ASP A 153 1.28 0.08 -7.25
N LEU A 154 0.71 1.27 -7.52
CA LEU A 154 0.95 2.00 -8.78
C LEU A 154 2.45 2.16 -9.03
N PHE A 155 3.12 2.75 -8.04
CA PHE A 155 4.56 2.92 -8.01
C PHE A 155 5.08 2.91 -6.57
N PHE A 156 6.35 2.53 -6.44
CA PHE A 156 7.09 2.59 -5.20
C PHE A 156 8.59 2.61 -5.50
N PHE A 157 9.36 3.16 -4.57
CA PHE A 157 10.78 3.39 -4.69
C PHE A 157 11.53 2.89 -3.45
N GLY A 158 12.67 2.24 -3.64
CA GLY A 158 13.51 1.81 -2.52
C GLY A 158 14.71 1.01 -2.97
N ARG A 159 15.53 0.56 -2.02
CA ARG A 159 16.68 -0.30 -2.33
C ARG A 159 16.21 -1.59 -3.01
N ARG A 160 16.91 -2.05 -4.06
CA ARG A 160 16.54 -3.27 -4.81
C ARG A 160 16.34 -4.49 -3.90
N ALA A 161 17.20 -4.64 -2.89
CA ALA A 161 17.12 -5.72 -1.91
C ALA A 161 15.82 -5.70 -1.08
N ASP A 162 15.29 -4.51 -0.77
CA ASP A 162 14.06 -4.36 0.01
C ASP A 162 12.82 -4.45 -0.87
N VAL A 163 12.85 -3.83 -2.06
CA VAL A 163 11.79 -3.97 -3.07
C VAL A 163 11.59 -5.44 -3.48
N SER A 164 12.66 -6.23 -3.53
CA SER A 164 12.59 -7.65 -3.86
C SER A 164 11.79 -8.46 -2.83
N LYS A 165 11.71 -8.01 -1.57
CA LYS A 165 10.93 -8.67 -0.51
C LYS A 165 9.42 -8.43 -0.65
N LEU A 166 9.03 -7.45 -1.48
CA LEU A 166 7.64 -7.20 -1.86
C LEU A 166 7.14 -8.15 -2.96
N VAL A 167 8.01 -8.96 -3.57
CA VAL A 167 7.59 -10.00 -4.50
C VAL A 167 7.16 -11.22 -3.70
N ASN A 168 5.86 -11.51 -3.72
CA ASN A 168 5.28 -12.65 -3.01
C ASN A 168 4.31 -13.42 -3.92
N MET A 169 4.51 -14.74 -4.02
CA MET A 169 3.65 -15.69 -4.77
C MET A 169 3.10 -16.80 -3.86
N ASP A 170 3.05 -16.58 -2.56
CA ASP A 170 2.56 -17.55 -1.59
C ASP A 170 1.05 -17.81 -1.76
N ILE A 171 0.71 -19.07 -2.01
CA ILE A 171 -0.67 -19.55 -2.24
C ILE A 171 -1.53 -19.55 -0.97
N ARG A 172 -0.94 -19.42 0.23
CA ARG A 172 -1.69 -19.39 1.49
C ARG A 172 -2.74 -18.27 1.51
N TYR A 173 -2.49 -17.15 0.84
CA TYR A 173 -3.45 -16.05 0.72
C TYR A 173 -4.73 -16.42 -0.03
N ASP A 174 -4.63 -17.30 -1.03
CA ASP A 174 -5.78 -17.76 -1.80
C ASP A 174 -6.51 -18.92 -1.12
N VAL A 175 -5.76 -19.86 -0.53
CA VAL A 175 -6.31 -21.13 -0.02
C VAL A 175 -6.74 -21.03 1.44
N LEU A 176 -5.93 -20.41 2.30
CA LEU A 176 -6.20 -20.36 3.74
C LEU A 176 -7.06 -19.15 4.11
N TYR A 177 -6.69 -17.95 3.64
CA TYR A 177 -7.38 -16.72 4.01
C TYR A 177 -8.50 -16.33 3.04
N GLN A 178 -8.56 -16.95 1.86
CA GLN A 178 -9.56 -16.65 0.81
C GLN A 178 -9.68 -15.14 0.54
N MET A 179 -8.53 -14.47 0.50
CA MET A 179 -8.44 -13.01 0.44
C MET A 179 -9.16 -12.46 -0.80
N SER A 180 -9.81 -11.29 -0.67
CA SER A 180 -10.56 -10.69 -1.77
C SER A 180 -9.63 -10.31 -2.93
N LYS A 181 -10.17 -10.34 -4.16
CA LYS A 181 -9.40 -9.94 -5.36
C LYS A 181 -9.08 -8.44 -5.34
N GLU A 182 -9.89 -7.61 -4.69
CA GLU A 182 -9.68 -6.16 -4.62
C GLU A 182 -8.55 -5.78 -3.64
N LYS A 183 -8.22 -6.64 -2.67
CA LYS A 183 -7.24 -6.34 -1.61
C LYS A 183 -5.96 -7.15 -1.71
N ILE A 184 -5.70 -7.57 -2.92
CA ILE A 184 -4.51 -8.25 -3.39
C ILE A 184 -3.21 -7.53 -3.05
N HIS A 185 -3.29 -6.21 -2.86
CA HIS A 185 -2.20 -5.36 -2.46
C HIS A 185 -1.71 -5.65 -1.03
N ILE A 186 -2.60 -6.05 -0.11
CA ILE A 186 -2.25 -6.35 1.28
C ILE A 186 -1.13 -7.38 1.35
N ARG A 187 -1.25 -8.49 0.60
CA ARG A 187 -0.24 -9.55 0.62
C ARG A 187 1.15 -9.09 0.20
N ARG A 188 1.24 -8.07 -0.67
CA ARG A 188 2.51 -7.56 -1.21
C ARG A 188 3.32 -6.93 -0.09
N PHE A 189 2.64 -6.10 0.70
CA PHE A 189 3.27 -5.26 1.70
C PHE A 189 3.22 -5.87 3.10
N LEU A 190 2.32 -6.82 3.36
CA LEU A 190 2.22 -7.51 4.64
C LEU A 190 3.21 -8.68 4.78
N HIS A 191 3.48 -9.43 3.70
CA HIS A 191 4.10 -10.75 3.81
C HIS A 191 5.44 -10.76 4.55
N SER A 192 6.28 -9.74 4.33
CA SER A 192 7.59 -9.62 4.99
C SER A 192 7.50 -9.41 6.50
N PHE A 193 6.33 -9.02 7.02
CA PHE A 193 6.11 -8.71 8.43
C PHE A 193 5.51 -9.87 9.22
N LEU A 194 4.93 -10.89 8.55
CA LEU A 194 4.17 -11.94 9.22
C LEU A 194 4.99 -12.74 10.24
N HIS A 195 6.29 -12.91 10.00
CA HIS A 195 7.18 -13.63 10.92
C HIS A 195 7.42 -12.87 12.22
N GLU A 196 7.61 -11.55 12.13
CA GLU A 196 7.93 -10.72 13.30
C GLU A 196 6.67 -10.23 14.01
N PHE A 197 5.55 -10.07 13.30
CA PHE A 197 4.32 -9.49 13.83
C PHE A 197 3.11 -10.42 13.60
N PRO A 198 2.96 -11.50 14.41
CA PRO A 198 1.88 -12.48 14.23
C PRO A 198 0.47 -11.90 14.30
N LEU A 199 0.29 -10.77 15.00
CA LEU A 199 -0.99 -10.07 15.09
C LEU A 199 -1.54 -9.70 13.71
N PHE A 200 -0.67 -9.38 12.74
CA PHE A 200 -1.10 -9.07 11.38
C PHE A 200 -1.50 -10.29 10.55
N GLU A 201 -0.99 -11.48 10.87
CA GLU A 201 -1.51 -12.71 10.25
C GLU A 201 -2.96 -12.93 10.65
N LYS A 202 -3.28 -12.70 11.93
CA LYS A 202 -4.63 -12.86 12.45
C LYS A 202 -5.63 -11.89 11.79
N PHE A 203 -5.18 -10.68 11.46
CA PHE A 203 -5.98 -9.70 10.71
C PHE A 203 -6.51 -10.24 9.38
N LEU A 204 -5.78 -11.14 8.71
CA LEU A 204 -6.23 -11.73 7.44
C LEU A 204 -7.56 -12.50 7.57
N HIS A 205 -7.93 -12.95 8.76
CA HIS A 205 -9.21 -13.61 9.00
C HIS A 205 -10.42 -12.67 9.01
N ILE A 206 -10.22 -11.36 9.20
CA ILE A 206 -11.31 -10.37 9.24
C ILE A 206 -11.22 -9.32 8.13
N GLU A 207 -10.14 -9.34 7.34
CA GLU A 207 -9.90 -8.40 6.25
C GLU A 207 -11.16 -8.20 5.39
N HIS A 208 -11.79 -9.30 4.98
CA HIS A 208 -12.96 -9.31 4.11
C HIS A 208 -14.17 -8.56 4.71
N VAL A 209 -14.28 -8.47 6.03
CA VAL A 209 -15.35 -7.73 6.73
C VAL A 209 -15.19 -6.23 6.51
N MET A 210 -13.95 -5.74 6.41
CA MET A 210 -13.62 -4.33 6.18
C MET A 210 -13.60 -3.97 4.69
N GLY A 211 -14.02 -4.89 3.82
CA GLY A 211 -13.95 -4.73 2.38
C GLY A 211 -15.10 -3.93 1.81
N ASN A 212 -14.78 -2.84 1.11
CA ASN A 212 -15.59 -2.33 0.02
C ASN A 212 -15.29 -3.24 -1.19
N THR A 213 -16.09 -4.29 -1.36
CA THR A 213 -16.08 -5.07 -2.61
C THR A 213 -17.14 -4.47 -3.52
N ASP A 214 -17.14 -4.80 -4.81
CA ASP A 214 -18.23 -4.41 -5.73
C ASP A 214 -19.63 -4.84 -5.22
N LYS A 215 -19.69 -5.71 -4.21
CA LYS A 215 -20.91 -6.22 -3.58
C LYS A 215 -21.32 -5.48 -2.30
N PHE A 216 -20.48 -4.62 -1.73
CA PHE A 216 -20.76 -3.90 -0.49
C PHE A 216 -20.64 -2.39 -0.70
N PRO A 217 -21.71 -1.62 -0.51
CA PRO A 217 -21.69 -0.19 -0.76
C PRO A 217 -20.91 0.56 0.34
N VAL A 218 -20.57 1.84 0.11
CA VAL A 218 -19.73 2.62 1.03
C VAL A 218 -20.36 2.72 2.43
N GLU A 219 -21.69 2.72 2.51
CA GLU A 219 -22.47 2.71 3.74
C GLU A 219 -22.18 1.48 4.60
N TYR A 220 -22.03 0.30 3.99
CA TYR A 220 -21.66 -0.93 4.71
C TYR A 220 -20.30 -0.75 5.38
N ARG A 221 -19.30 -0.29 4.59
CA ARG A 221 -17.93 -0.10 5.07
C ARG A 221 -17.89 0.83 6.27
N TYR A 222 -18.57 1.98 6.21
CA TYR A 222 -18.56 2.95 7.31
C TYR A 222 -19.32 2.46 8.54
N ALA A 223 -20.42 1.72 8.37
CA ALA A 223 -21.12 1.11 9.49
C ALA A 223 -20.24 0.09 10.24
N VAL A 224 -19.45 -0.70 9.52
CA VAL A 224 -18.45 -1.60 10.11
C VAL A 224 -17.32 -0.80 10.79
N LEU A 225 -16.76 0.20 10.10
CA LEU A 225 -15.64 0.99 10.60
C LEU A 225 -15.97 1.70 11.91
N GLU A 226 -17.17 2.27 12.05
CA GLU A 226 -17.61 2.89 13.30
C GLU A 226 -17.54 1.92 14.48
N LYS A 227 -18.01 0.68 14.29
CA LYS A 227 -17.98 -0.37 15.32
C LYS A 227 -16.55 -0.82 15.62
N LEU A 228 -15.71 -0.93 14.59
CA LEU A 228 -14.30 -1.27 14.76
C LEU A 228 -13.54 -0.19 15.54
N LEU A 229 -13.81 1.10 15.32
CA LEU A 229 -13.18 2.20 16.07
C LEU A 229 -13.66 2.30 17.53
N GLU A 230 -14.68 1.55 17.92
CA GLU A 230 -15.10 1.34 19.31
C GLU A 230 -14.37 0.14 19.98
N ASP A 231 -13.79 -0.77 19.19
CA ASP A 231 -13.17 -2.01 19.67
C ASP A 231 -11.66 -1.83 19.96
N GLU A 232 -11.25 -2.08 21.21
CA GLU A 232 -9.86 -1.91 21.64
C GLU A 232 -8.87 -2.80 20.88
N THR A 233 -9.28 -4.00 20.44
CA THR A 233 -8.40 -4.91 19.69
C THR A 233 -8.10 -4.35 18.30
N TYR A 234 -9.10 -3.79 17.63
CA TYR A 234 -8.89 -3.13 16.34
C TYR A 234 -8.03 -1.87 16.47
N ILE A 235 -8.26 -1.06 17.51
CA ILE A 235 -7.43 0.12 17.77
C ILE A 235 -5.97 -0.28 18.02
N LEU A 236 -5.71 -1.33 18.81
CA LEU A 236 -4.35 -1.83 19.02
C LEU A 236 -3.70 -2.32 17.73
N LEU A 237 -4.44 -3.07 16.90
CA LEU A 237 -3.98 -3.54 15.59
C LEU A 237 -3.59 -2.36 14.68
N MET A 238 -4.43 -1.32 14.61
CA MET A 238 -4.15 -0.13 13.81
C MET A 238 -2.99 0.70 14.38
N ALA A 239 -2.89 0.84 15.70
CA ALA A 239 -1.77 1.52 16.34
C ALA A 239 -0.43 0.81 16.05
N LEU A 240 -0.41 -0.52 16.16
CA LEU A 240 0.76 -1.33 15.78
C LEU A 240 1.06 -1.16 14.29
N TYR A 241 0.03 -1.19 13.44
CA TYR A 241 0.19 -0.98 12.01
C TYR A 241 0.85 0.36 11.70
N TYR A 242 0.39 1.47 12.28
CA TYR A 242 0.99 2.79 12.01
C TYR A 242 2.43 2.90 12.53
N ARG A 243 2.77 2.29 13.67
CA ARG A 243 4.15 2.20 14.16
C ARG A 243 5.05 1.47 13.17
N VAL A 244 4.60 0.31 12.69
CA VAL A 244 5.33 -0.49 11.69
C VAL A 244 5.40 0.28 10.38
N ALA A 245 4.28 0.80 9.87
CA ALA A 245 4.24 1.52 8.61
C ALA A 245 5.15 2.75 8.61
N GLY A 246 5.09 3.58 9.65
CA GLY A 246 5.95 4.76 9.79
C GLY A 246 7.44 4.43 9.99
N THR A 247 7.77 3.21 10.42
CA THR A 247 9.16 2.74 10.52
C THR A 247 9.71 2.31 9.16
N TYR A 248 8.92 1.59 8.35
CA TYR A 248 9.40 0.88 7.17
C TYR A 248 8.95 1.47 5.83
N PHE A 249 7.99 2.38 5.85
CA PHE A 249 7.48 3.05 4.66
C PHE A 249 7.51 4.57 4.84
N THR A 250 7.46 5.26 3.71
CA THR A 250 7.20 6.70 3.62
C THR A 250 6.30 6.96 2.43
N ASN A 251 5.44 7.97 2.53
CA ASN A 251 4.63 8.50 1.45
C ASN A 251 4.85 10.02 1.30
N ASP A 252 5.98 10.54 1.77
CA ASP A 252 6.34 11.93 1.54
C ASP A 252 6.98 12.08 0.17
N TRP A 253 6.21 12.51 -0.83
CA TRP A 253 6.69 12.80 -2.19
C TRP A 253 7.12 14.26 -2.40
N GLY A 254 7.11 15.08 -1.35
CA GLY A 254 7.58 16.48 -1.39
C GLY A 254 6.71 17.46 -2.18
N VAL A 255 5.72 16.99 -2.95
CA VAL A 255 4.80 17.81 -3.75
C VAL A 255 3.37 17.29 -3.65
N GLU A 256 2.38 18.17 -3.87
CA GLU A 256 0.97 17.78 -3.86
C GLU A 256 0.58 16.97 -5.10
N ASP A 257 1.01 17.42 -6.28
CA ASP A 257 0.77 16.76 -7.56
C ASP A 257 1.88 15.74 -7.83
N VAL A 258 1.72 14.53 -7.31
CA VAL A 258 2.77 13.48 -7.40
C VAL A 258 2.77 12.79 -8.75
N PHE A 259 1.59 12.55 -9.34
CA PHE A 259 1.45 11.74 -10.55
C PHE A 259 0.12 12.01 -11.27
N SER A 260 0.05 11.59 -12.52
CA SER A 260 -1.17 11.55 -13.33
C SER A 260 -1.56 10.11 -13.66
N TRP A 261 -2.82 9.75 -13.43
CA TRP A 261 -3.44 8.48 -13.80
C TRP A 261 -4.94 8.68 -14.11
N ARG A 262 -5.57 7.74 -14.83
CA ARG A 262 -6.98 7.86 -15.21
C ARG A 262 -7.92 7.78 -14.01
N ASP A 263 -7.62 6.90 -13.07
CA ASP A 263 -8.53 6.49 -12.00
C ASP A 263 -7.93 6.81 -10.62
N VAL A 264 -7.29 7.99 -10.48
CA VAL A 264 -6.64 8.42 -9.22
C VAL A 264 -7.63 8.29 -8.05
N PRO A 265 -7.36 7.41 -7.07
CA PRO A 265 -8.17 7.30 -5.88
C PRO A 265 -8.19 8.61 -5.10
N ASP A 266 -9.34 8.91 -4.49
CA ASP A 266 -9.45 10.04 -3.58
C ASP A 266 -8.39 9.95 -2.47
N GLN A 267 -7.66 11.06 -2.27
CA GLN A 267 -6.67 11.17 -1.22
C GLN A 267 -7.19 12.00 -0.05
N ILE A 268 -6.73 11.65 1.14
CA ILE A 268 -6.92 12.42 2.37
C ILE A 268 -5.57 12.79 2.95
N GLU A 269 -5.52 13.90 3.66
CA GLU A 269 -4.30 14.40 4.30
C GLU A 269 -4.58 14.64 5.77
N PHE A 270 -3.68 14.15 6.63
CA PHE A 270 -3.70 14.50 8.04
C PHE A 270 -3.02 15.86 8.25
N LYS A 271 -3.74 16.81 8.84
CA LYS A 271 -3.23 18.16 9.14
C LYS A 271 -3.02 18.34 10.63
N PRO A 272 -2.02 19.11 11.08
CA PRO A 272 -1.81 19.41 12.49
C PRO A 272 -3.10 19.92 13.17
N GLY A 273 -3.45 19.30 14.29
CA GLY A 273 -4.67 19.63 15.07
C GLY A 273 -5.94 18.88 14.63
N MET A 274 -5.94 18.19 13.50
CA MET A 274 -7.05 17.33 13.07
C MET A 274 -7.24 16.17 14.04
N THR A 275 -8.49 15.83 14.35
CA THR A 275 -8.83 14.65 15.16
C THR A 275 -8.86 13.38 14.30
N LEU A 276 -8.63 12.21 14.90
CA LEU A 276 -8.75 10.94 14.16
C LEU A 276 -10.19 10.65 13.72
N THR A 277 -11.18 11.17 14.44
CA THR A 277 -12.59 11.07 14.03
C THR A 277 -12.83 11.86 12.75
N GLU A 278 -12.32 13.09 12.66
CA GLU A 278 -12.42 13.90 11.44
C GLU A 278 -11.76 13.20 10.26
N LEU A 279 -10.53 12.69 10.43
CA LEU A 279 -9.80 12.00 9.37
C LEU A 279 -10.51 10.74 8.87
N LEU A 280 -10.94 9.86 9.79
CA LEU A 280 -11.37 8.51 9.46
C LEU A 280 -12.88 8.40 9.15
N LEU A 281 -13.71 9.36 9.58
CA LEU A 281 -15.17 9.25 9.49
C LEU A 281 -15.86 10.37 8.69
N SER A 282 -15.15 11.41 8.24
CA SER A 282 -15.77 12.55 7.51
C SER A 282 -15.93 12.31 6.01
N HIS A 283 -15.18 11.38 5.41
CA HIS A 283 -15.11 11.18 3.96
C HIS A 283 -15.98 10.01 3.49
N ARG A 284 -17.25 9.99 3.92
CA ARG A 284 -18.18 8.85 3.73
C ARG A 284 -18.55 8.52 2.30
N ASN A 285 -18.13 9.33 1.34
CA ASN A 285 -18.33 9.10 -0.09
C ASN A 285 -17.11 8.43 -0.75
N TYR A 286 -15.97 8.31 -0.06
CA TYR A 286 -14.76 7.73 -0.62
C TYR A 286 -14.75 6.21 -0.51
N LEU A 287 -14.32 5.54 -1.59
CA LEU A 287 -14.19 4.08 -1.63
C LEU A 287 -13.04 3.58 -0.75
N ALA A 288 -11.99 4.39 -0.61
CA ALA A 288 -10.80 4.16 0.19
C ALA A 288 -10.25 5.49 0.72
N LEU A 289 -9.62 5.47 1.89
CA LEU A 289 -9.03 6.64 2.52
C LEU A 289 -7.52 6.62 2.29
N MET A 290 -7.08 6.99 1.08
CA MET A 290 -5.67 6.96 0.71
C MET A 290 -4.95 8.15 1.34
N LEU A 291 -4.10 7.90 2.32
CA LEU A 291 -3.30 8.93 2.99
C LEU A 291 -2.26 9.50 2.04
N ARG A 292 -2.12 10.82 2.08
CA ARG A 292 -1.04 11.58 1.46
C ARG A 292 -0.04 12.04 2.53
N GLY A 293 1.26 11.83 2.26
CA GLY A 293 2.33 12.25 3.16
C GLY A 293 2.48 11.38 4.41
N ASP A 294 3.52 11.66 5.19
CA ASP A 294 3.84 10.94 6.44
C ASP A 294 3.16 11.53 7.68
N GLY A 295 2.39 12.62 7.53
CA GLY A 295 1.84 13.39 8.65
C GLY A 295 1.04 12.57 9.66
N LEU A 296 0.31 11.53 9.22
CA LEU A 296 -0.39 10.64 10.17
C LEU A 296 0.59 9.74 10.93
N PHE A 297 1.62 9.21 10.27
CA PHE A 297 2.63 8.37 10.94
C PHE A 297 3.39 9.18 11.98
N ASP A 298 3.77 10.41 11.64
CA ASP A 298 4.40 11.33 12.58
C ASP A 298 3.49 11.69 13.75
N ALA A 299 2.20 11.92 13.48
CA ALA A 299 1.22 12.21 14.51
C ALA A 299 1.00 11.02 15.46
N MET A 300 0.99 9.80 14.95
CA MET A 300 0.93 8.58 15.78
C MET A 300 2.19 8.43 16.62
N ASN A 301 3.36 8.69 16.05
CA ASN A 301 4.62 8.57 16.76
C ASN A 301 4.79 9.59 17.89
N ASN A 302 4.28 10.81 17.68
CA ASN A 302 4.39 11.93 18.61
C ASN A 302 3.14 12.14 19.48
N LEU A 303 2.11 11.31 19.32
CA LEU A 303 0.79 11.48 19.94
C LEU A 303 0.20 12.89 19.69
N SER A 304 0.40 13.42 18.48
CA SER A 304 0.10 14.80 18.12
C SER A 304 -1.10 14.91 17.16
N PHE A 305 -2.27 14.51 17.65
CA PHE A 305 -3.55 14.65 16.96
C PHE A 305 -4.61 15.26 17.89
N GLY A 306 -5.66 15.83 17.31
CA GLY A 306 -6.75 16.47 18.05
C GLY A 306 -7.45 15.48 19.00
N ILE A 307 -7.88 15.98 20.16
CA ILE A 307 -8.55 15.17 21.19
C ILE A 307 -9.94 14.75 20.69
N CYS A 308 -10.17 13.44 20.64
CA CYS A 308 -11.49 12.85 20.40
C CYS A 308 -11.53 11.44 21.01
N PRO A 309 -12.71 10.82 21.19
CA PRO A 309 -12.81 9.48 21.78
C PRO A 309 -12.01 8.40 21.03
N VAL A 310 -11.94 8.47 19.69
CA VAL A 310 -11.10 7.56 18.90
C VAL A 310 -9.63 7.82 19.18
N GLY A 311 -9.22 9.09 19.22
CA GLY A 311 -7.87 9.52 19.56
C GLY A 311 -7.41 9.03 20.93
N GLU A 312 -8.26 9.13 21.96
CA GLU A 312 -7.95 8.65 23.31
C GLU A 312 -7.66 7.13 23.32
N ARG A 313 -8.45 6.33 22.59
CA ARG A 313 -8.19 4.89 22.45
C ARG A 313 -6.86 4.61 21.76
N PHE A 314 -6.51 5.38 20.71
CA PHE A 314 -5.21 5.26 20.05
C PHE A 314 -4.06 5.63 20.99
N VAL A 315 -4.19 6.70 21.79
CA VAL A 315 -3.20 7.08 22.79
C VAL A 315 -2.99 5.95 23.79
N ASP A 316 -4.06 5.35 24.30
CA ASP A 316 -3.97 4.23 25.25
C ASP A 316 -3.32 3.00 24.62
N ALA A 317 -3.67 2.66 23.38
CA ALA A 317 -3.04 1.56 22.64
C ALA A 317 -1.54 1.81 22.38
N LEU A 318 -1.17 3.02 21.93
CA LEU A 318 0.22 3.38 21.66
C LEU A 318 1.07 3.35 22.94
N ARG A 319 0.54 3.81 24.08
CA ARG A 319 1.22 3.68 25.38
C ARG A 319 1.44 2.22 25.78
N LYS A 320 0.42 1.36 25.62
CA LYS A 320 0.57 -0.09 25.88
C LYS A 320 1.66 -0.70 25.00
N LEU A 321 1.77 -0.29 23.73
CA LEU A 321 2.84 -0.76 22.84
C LEU A 321 4.22 -0.25 23.27
N ASP A 322 4.33 1.01 23.69
CA ASP A 322 5.59 1.62 24.13
C ASP A 322 6.10 1.03 25.45
N GLU A 323 5.21 0.49 26.30
CA GLU A 323 5.55 -0.21 27.54
C GLU A 323 6.10 -1.63 27.32
N LEU A 324 6.00 -2.18 26.11
CA LEU A 324 6.56 -3.50 25.79
C LEU A 324 8.08 -3.43 25.64
N ASP A 325 8.80 -4.36 26.27
CA ASP A 325 10.24 -4.56 26.03
C ASP A 325 10.51 -5.05 24.58
N ASP A 326 9.58 -5.85 24.04
CA ASP A 326 9.60 -6.37 22.67
C ASP A 326 8.22 -6.15 22.04
N ILE A 327 8.18 -5.33 20.98
CA ILE A 327 6.94 -4.96 20.29
C ILE A 327 6.15 -6.17 19.79
N ARG A 328 6.82 -7.31 19.54
CA ARG A 328 6.19 -8.53 19.03
C ARG A 328 5.23 -9.16 20.05
N ALA A 329 5.38 -8.83 21.33
CA ALA A 329 4.48 -9.24 22.39
C ALA A 329 3.09 -8.57 22.31
N ALA A 330 2.87 -7.61 21.40
CA ALA A 330 1.57 -6.97 21.18
C ALA A 330 0.44 -7.96 20.88
N ASP A 331 0.76 -9.10 20.26
CA ASP A 331 -0.14 -10.24 20.05
C ASP A 331 -0.82 -10.69 21.37
N HIS A 332 -0.07 -10.73 22.47
CA HIS A 332 -0.54 -11.24 23.75
C HIS A 332 -1.38 -10.24 24.55
N LEU A 333 -1.49 -8.99 24.09
CA LEU A 333 -2.29 -7.96 24.76
C LEU A 333 -3.80 -8.12 24.52
N VAL A 334 -4.19 -8.93 23.53
CA VAL A 334 -5.58 -9.02 23.06
C VAL A 334 -6.01 -10.46 22.81
N ASP A 335 -7.27 -10.76 23.13
CA ASP A 335 -7.92 -11.96 22.65
C ASP A 335 -8.45 -11.72 21.23
N PHE A 336 -7.61 -12.06 20.25
CA PHE A 336 -7.96 -11.90 18.85
C PHE A 336 -9.05 -12.89 18.39
N GLY A 337 -9.17 -14.06 19.03
CA GLY A 337 -10.22 -15.03 18.71
C GLY A 337 -11.61 -14.45 18.97
N SER A 338 -11.79 -13.90 20.18
CA SER A 338 -13.02 -13.19 20.54
C SER A 338 -13.27 -11.95 19.67
N PHE A 339 -12.20 -11.28 19.21
CA PHE A 339 -12.33 -10.15 18.29
C PHE A 339 -12.81 -10.55 16.89
N ILE A 340 -12.36 -11.69 16.34
CA ILE A 340 -12.85 -12.21 15.06
C ILE A 340 -14.37 -12.37 15.10
N ASP A 341 -14.91 -13.00 16.15
CA ASP A 341 -16.35 -13.21 16.30
C ASP A 341 -17.12 -11.88 16.36
N ARG A 342 -16.59 -10.89 17.09
CA ARG A 342 -17.18 -9.54 17.14
C ARG A 342 -17.13 -8.83 15.80
N ALA A 343 -15.99 -8.86 15.11
CA ALA A 343 -15.81 -8.25 13.80
C ALA A 343 -16.81 -8.83 12.78
N LEU A 344 -16.95 -10.16 12.73
CA LEU A 344 -17.96 -10.82 11.88
C LEU A 344 -19.38 -10.36 12.23
N SER A 345 -19.70 -10.25 13.52
CA SER A 345 -21.00 -9.73 13.97
C SER A 345 -21.23 -8.27 13.56
N TYR A 346 -20.20 -7.42 13.57
CA TYR A 346 -20.30 -6.04 13.06
C TYR A 346 -20.64 -6.03 11.57
N GLY A 347 -20.03 -6.92 10.79
CA GLY A 347 -20.36 -7.13 9.38
C GLY A 347 -21.83 -7.51 9.18
N ASP A 348 -22.32 -8.51 9.91
CA ASP A 348 -23.73 -8.93 9.82
C ASP A 348 -24.71 -7.80 10.18
N GLN A 349 -24.40 -7.01 11.21
CA GLN A 349 -25.19 -5.86 11.63
C GLN A 349 -25.20 -4.77 10.55
N ALA A 350 -24.04 -4.43 9.98
CA ALA A 350 -23.93 -3.46 8.90
C ALA A 350 -24.73 -3.91 7.67
N LEU A 351 -24.70 -5.20 7.35
CA LEU A 351 -25.44 -5.78 6.24
C LEU A 351 -26.96 -5.67 6.44
N ALA A 352 -27.44 -5.87 7.66
CA ALA A 352 -28.84 -5.69 8.02
C ALA A 352 -29.29 -4.24 7.87
N VAL A 353 -28.46 -3.27 8.30
CA VAL A 353 -28.71 -1.83 8.13
C VAL A 353 -28.86 -1.49 6.65
N VAL A 354 -27.87 -1.86 5.83
CA VAL A 354 -27.85 -1.58 4.40
C VAL A 354 -29.08 -2.15 3.69
N ARG A 355 -29.44 -3.42 3.96
CA ARG A 355 -30.64 -4.05 3.38
C ARG A 355 -31.91 -3.31 3.75
N SER A 356 -32.04 -2.84 5.00
CA SER A 356 -33.21 -2.10 5.43
C SER A 356 -33.35 -0.74 4.73
N THR A 357 -32.24 -0.05 4.49
CA THR A 357 -32.21 1.24 3.80
C THR A 357 -32.63 1.11 2.34
N TYR A 358 -32.12 0.11 1.61
CA TYR A 358 -32.48 -0.10 0.20
C TYR A 358 -33.92 -0.63 0.03
N ALA A 359 -34.40 -1.51 0.91
CA ALA A 359 -35.79 -1.97 0.86
C ALA A 359 -36.83 -0.85 1.05
N GLN A 360 -36.48 0.20 1.82
CA GLN A 360 -37.32 1.39 2.02
C GLN A 360 -37.32 2.34 0.82
N GLN A 361 -36.23 2.38 0.04
CA GLN A 361 -36.16 3.22 -1.17
C GLN A 361 -37.01 2.64 -2.31
N ASP A 362 -37.06 1.31 -2.45
CA ASP A 362 -37.91 0.64 -3.44
C ASP A 362 -39.41 0.79 -3.13
N THR A 363 -39.79 0.98 -1.86
CA THR A 363 -41.20 1.20 -1.46
C THR A 363 -41.67 2.65 -1.53
N LEU A 364 -40.75 3.60 -1.72
CA LEU A 364 -41.05 5.03 -1.90
C LEU A 364 -40.97 5.47 -3.37
N ALA A 365 -40.56 4.57 -4.26
CA ALA A 365 -40.49 4.78 -5.71
C ALA A 365 -41.76 4.27 -6.46
N ASP A 366 -42.70 3.68 -5.74
CA ASP A 366 -44.08 3.35 -6.15
C ASP A 366 -45.08 4.36 -5.56
#